data_AF-A0A2H5V733-F1
#
_entry.id   AF-A0A2H5V733-F1
#
_cell.length_a   1.000
_cell.length_b   1.000
_cell.length_c   1.000
_cell.angle_alpha   90.00
_cell.angle_beta   90.00
_cell.angle_gamma   90.00
#
_symmetry.space_group_name_H-M   'P 1'
#
loop_
_entity.id
_entity.type
_entity.pdbx_description
1 polymer ?
#
loop_
_entity_poly.entity_id
_entity_poly.type
_entity_poly.pdbx_seq_one_letter_code
_entity_poly.pdbx_strand_id
1 'polypeptide(L)' 'MLGASPRAEIALLYAAKALAALNNRVYVIPDDVKRVCYRVLNHRLMPKPEYIDLSKKTDYGFVEKVIEEYLLETEVPI' A
#
# COMPACT_ATOMS: atom_id res chain seq x y z
N MET A 1 -14.65 -5.33 -4.45
CA MET A 1 -13.45 -4.46 -4.41
C MET A 1 -12.72 -4.69 -5.71
N LEU A 2 -12.35 -3.64 -6.43
CA LEU A 2 -11.34 -3.77 -7.49
C LEU A 2 -9.99 -3.79 -6.78
N GLY A 3 -9.33 -4.95 -6.80
CA GLY A 3 -8.05 -5.17 -6.15
C GLY A 3 -6.89 -4.51 -6.89
N ALA A 4 -5.70 -4.61 -6.31
CA ALA A 4 -4.48 -4.12 -6.93
C ALA A 4 -4.14 -4.94 -8.20
N SER A 5 -3.88 -4.25 -9.31
CA SER A 5 -3.45 -4.90 -10.57
C SER A 5 -1.95 -5.22 -10.55
N PRO A 6 -1.42 -6.03 -11.50
CA PRO A 6 0.03 -6.25 -11.63
C PRO A 6 0.85 -4.97 -11.77
N ARG A 7 0.25 -3.87 -12.27
CA ARG A 7 0.91 -2.55 -12.34
C ARG A 7 1.16 -1.96 -10.95
N ALA A 8 0.32 -2.26 -9.97
CA ALA A 8 0.51 -1.81 -8.60
C ALA A 8 1.70 -2.53 -7.94
N GLU A 9 1.87 -3.82 -8.20
CA GLU A 9 2.99 -4.63 -7.72
C GLU A 9 4.33 -4.08 -8.22
N ILE A 10 4.43 -3.82 -9.52
CA ILE A 10 5.63 -3.22 -10.14
C ILE A 10 5.94 -1.84 -9.52
N ALA A 11 4.91 -1.01 -9.31
CA ALA A 11 5.08 0.30 -8.68
C ALA A 11 5.56 0.19 -7.23
N LEU A 12 5.04 -0.78 -6.46
CA LEU A 12 5.48 -1.09 -5.11
C LEU A 12 6.95 -1.50 -5.07
N LEU A 13 7.36 -2.38 -5.98
CA LEU A 13 8.76 -2.82 -6.10
C LEU A 13 9.70 -1.66 -6.39
N TYR A 14 9.37 -0.79 -7.36
CA TYR A 14 10.22 0.35 -7.69
C TYR A 14 10.27 1.38 -6.57
N ALA A 15 9.14 1.67 -5.91
CA ALA A 15 9.11 2.59 -4.77
C ALA A 15 9.95 2.06 -3.60
N ALA A 16 9.85 0.77 -3.28
CA ALA A 16 10.64 0.15 -2.22
C ALA A 16 12.15 0.16 -2.54
N LYS A 17 12.54 -0.13 -3.80
CA LYS A 17 13.93 -0.04 -4.27
C LYS A 17 14.47 1.40 -4.18
N ALA A 18 13.67 2.37 -4.60
CA ALA A 18 14.05 3.78 -4.50
C ALA A 18 14.26 4.20 -3.04
N LEU A 19 13.37 3.77 -2.12
CA LEU A 19 13.50 4.06 -0.70
C LEU A 19 14.74 3.38 -0.08
N ALA A 20 15.04 2.13 -0.44
CA ALA A 20 16.26 1.45 -0.02
C ALA A 20 17.51 2.20 -0.50
N ALA A 21 17.54 2.62 -1.77
CA ALA A 21 18.64 3.37 -2.35
C ALA A 21 18.84 4.74 -1.66
N LEU A 22 17.75 5.47 -1.39
CA LEU A 22 17.79 6.72 -0.62
C LEU A 22 18.35 6.54 0.79
N ASN A 23 18.17 5.35 1.36
CA ASN A 23 18.72 4.97 2.67
C ASN A 23 20.11 4.29 2.58
N ASN A 24 20.82 4.45 1.46
CA ASN A 24 22.15 3.86 1.21
C ASN A 24 22.20 2.33 1.36
N ARG A 25 21.10 1.63 1.05
CA ARG A 25 21.02 0.17 1.04
C ARG A 25 20.91 -0.35 -0.40
N VAL A 26 21.61 -1.45 -0.68
CA VAL A 26 21.61 -2.12 -1.98
C VAL A 26 20.50 -3.18 -2.13
N TYR A 27 19.76 -3.43 -1.05
CA TYR A 27 18.66 -4.38 -1.01
C TYR A 27 17.47 -3.79 -0.26
N VAL A 28 16.28 -4.24 -0.65
CA VAL A 28 15.00 -3.86 -0.06
C VAL A 28 14.79 -4.68 1.22
N ILE A 29 14.29 -4.03 2.27
CA ILE A 29 13.82 -4.70 3.49
C ILE A 29 12.28 -4.60 3.58
N PRO A 30 11.63 -5.46 4.38
CA PRO A 30 10.18 -5.44 4.55
C PRO A 30 9.62 -4.06 4.95
N ASP A 31 10.35 -3.30 5.77
CA ASP A 31 9.96 -1.95 6.18
C ASP A 31 9.83 -0.97 4.99
N ASP A 32 10.68 -1.10 3.97
CA ASP A 32 10.60 -0.25 2.77
C ASP A 32 9.28 -0.46 2.04
N VAL A 33 8.86 -1.72 1.92
CA VAL A 33 7.61 -2.11 1.26
C VAL A 33 6.42 -1.57 2.06
N LYS A 34 6.42 -1.78 3.38
CA LYS A 34 5.36 -1.27 4.28
C LYS A 34 5.20 0.24 4.15
N ARG A 35 6.32 0.97 4.13
CA ARG A 35 6.35 2.43 4.13
C ARG A 35 5.85 3.06 2.82
N VAL A 36 5.97 2.37 1.69
CA VAL A 36 5.47 2.86 0.39
C VAL A 36 4.08 2.34 0.03
N CYS A 37 3.59 1.31 0.74
CA CYS A 37 2.37 0.58 0.41
C CYS A 37 1.14 1.49 0.27
N TYR A 38 0.85 2.30 1.29
CA TYR A 38 -0.27 3.25 1.24
C TYR A 38 -0.16 4.23 0.07
N ARG A 39 1.03 4.83 -0.13
CA ARG A 39 1.27 5.82 -1.19
C ARG A 39 1.06 5.23 -2.60
N VAL A 40 1.38 3.96 -2.78
CA VAL A 40 1.19 3.26 -4.06
C VAL A 40 -0.25 2.82 -4.26
N LEU A 41 -0.91 2.30 -3.22
CA LEU A 41 -2.20 1.63 -3.32
C LEU A 41 -3.43 2.54 -3.12
N ASN A 42 -3.30 3.67 -2.42
CA ASN A 42 -4.45 4.49 -2.00
C ASN A 42 -5.38 4.95 -3.15
N HIS A 43 -4.80 5.24 -4.31
CA HIS A 43 -5.51 5.69 -5.53
C HIS A 43 -5.78 4.54 -6.51
N ARG A 44 -5.39 3.32 -6.14
CA ARG A 44 -5.51 2.11 -6.98
C ARG A 44 -6.54 1.13 -6.44
N LEU A 45 -6.89 1.24 -5.17
CA LEU A 45 -7.97 0.50 -4.55
C LEU A 45 -9.25 1.30 -4.64
N MET A 46 -10.29 0.70 -5.21
CA MET A 46 -11.62 1.29 -5.25
C MET A 46 -12.53 0.49 -4.32
N PRO A 47 -12.84 1.01 -3.12
CA PRO A 47 -13.80 0.38 -2.24
C PRO A 47 -15.19 0.38 -2.89
N LYS A 48 -16.01 -0.62 -2.56
CA LYS A 48 -17.42 -0.56 -2.96
C LYS A 48 -18.12 0.57 -2.17
N PRO A 49 -19.14 1.23 -2.73
CA PRO A 49 -19.88 2.28 -2.03
C PRO A 49 -20.40 1.87 -0.63
N GLU A 50 -20.71 0.59 -0.44
CA GLU A 50 -21.16 0.00 0.83
C GLU A 50 -20.15 0.13 1.98
N TYR A 51 -18.85 0.29 1.68
CA TYR A 51 -17.78 0.37 2.68
C TYR A 51 -17.29 1.80 2.95
N ILE A 52 -17.84 2.79 2.23
CA ILE A 52 -17.39 4.17 2.29
C ILE A 52 -18.54 5.01 2.81
N ASP A 53 -18.29 5.85 3.81
CA ASP A 53 -19.27 6.84 4.22
C ASP A 53 -19.36 7.95 3.17
N LEU A 54 -20.33 7.83 2.26
CA LEU A 54 -20.56 8.79 1.16
C LEU A 54 -20.92 10.20 1.66
N SER A 55 -21.33 10.36 2.94
CA SER A 55 -21.56 11.68 3.53
C SER A 55 -20.25 12.43 3.80
N LYS A 56 -19.14 11.69 3.93
CA LYS A 56 -17.80 12.24 4.01
C LYS A 56 -17.25 12.35 2.58
N LYS A 57 -17.10 13.59 2.11
CA LYS A 57 -16.56 13.92 0.77
C LYS A 57 -15.23 13.22 0.43
N THR A 58 -14.49 12.76 1.43
CA THR A 58 -13.18 12.12 1.27
C THR A 58 -12.87 11.20 2.45
N ASP A 59 -13.45 10.00 2.46
CA ASP A 59 -13.05 8.94 3.39
C ASP A 59 -11.78 8.23 2.89
N TYR A 60 -10.66 8.97 2.90
CA TYR A 60 -9.34 8.39 2.59
C TYR A 60 -8.84 7.42 3.68
N GLY A 61 -9.49 7.41 4.85
CA GLY A 61 -9.07 6.62 6.01
C GLY A 61 -9.46 5.15 5.91
N PHE A 62 -10.54 4.81 5.19
CA PHE A 62 -10.94 3.40 5.02
C PHE A 62 -9.82 2.59 4.34
N VAL A 63 -9.31 3.07 3.20
CA VAL A 63 -8.26 2.37 2.45
C VAL A 63 -6.96 2.29 3.24
N GLU A 64 -6.61 3.34 3.99
CA GLU A 64 -5.44 3.36 4.86
C GLU A 64 -5.53 2.25 5.92
N LYS A 65 -6.64 2.19 6.66
CA LYS A 65 -6.89 1.17 7.68
C LYS A 65 -6.81 -0.24 7.14
N VAL A 66 -7.45 -0.49 5.99
CA VAL A 66 -7.43 -1.80 5.33
C VAL A 66 -5.99 -2.20 4.96
N ILE A 67 -5.21 -1.27 4.41
CA ILE A 67 -3.81 -1.54 4.07
C ILE A 67 -2.99 -1.84 5.34
N GLU A 68 -3.16 -1.06 6.41
CA GLU A 68 -2.47 -1.28 7.68
C GLU A 68 -2.79 -2.65 8.28
N GLU A 69 -4.07 -3.03 8.28
CA GLU A 69 -4.54 -4.35 8.74
C GLU A 69 -3.85 -5.48 7.97
N TYR A 70 -3.87 -5.44 6.64
CA TYR A 70 -3.20 -6.45 5.82
C TYR A 70 -1.68 -6.48 6.01
N LEU A 71 -1.03 -5.33 6.24
CA LEU A 71 0.41 -5.27 6.51
C LEU A 71 0.79 -5.85 7.88
N LEU A 72 -0.15 -5.91 8.83
CA LEU A 72 0.03 -6.57 10.13
C LEU A 72 -0.17 -8.08 10.02
N GLU A 73 -1.12 -8.53 9.20
CA GLU A 73 -1.40 -9.96 8.98
C GLU A 73 -0.37 -10.66 8.09
N THR A 74 0.22 -9.93 7.14
CA THR A 74 1.15 -10.52 6.17
C THR A 74 2.46 -10.94 6.85
N GLU A 75 2.75 -12.25 6.81
CA GLU A 75 4.01 -12.80 7.30
C GLU A 75 5.20 -12.24 6.51
N VAL A 76 6.26 -11.88 7.23
CA VAL A 76 7.52 -11.47 6.65
C VAL A 76 8.41 -12.70 6.53
N PRO A 77 8.82 -13.11 5.31
CA PRO A 77 9.71 -14.26 5.14
C PRO A 77 11.06 -13.97 5.79
N ILE A 78 11.57 -14.97 6.52
CA ILE A 78 12.84 -14.97 7.25
C ILE A 78 13.96 -15.40 6.33
#